data_AF-A0A661FFM5-F1
#
_entry.id   AF-A0A661FFM5-F1
#
_cell.length_a   1.000
_cell.length_b   1.000
_cell.length_c   1.000
_cell.angle_alpha   90.00
_cell.angle_beta   90.00
_cell.angle_gamma   90.00
#
_symmetry.space_group_name_H-M   'P 1'
#
loop_
_entity.id
_entity.type
_entity.pdbx_description
1 polymer ?
#
loop_
_entity_poly.entity_id
_entity_poly.type
_entity_poly.pdbx_seq_one_letter_code
_entity_poly.pdbx_strand_id
1 'polypeptide(L)'
;MDASTKIAAARTRLILDKPFLGALSLRLPLIEAEANWCQSTWSNGKSLYYNRDYINSLDVEQTQFAVSREALHCALLHFYRRGNREQKLWLNACDFAVNSLLIEEGLKAAPDTSYLPEFNGMTAEEI
;
A
#
# COMPACT_ATOMS: atom_id res chain seq x y z
N MET A 1 0.59 -8.75 -19.44
CA MET A 1 1.10 -7.40 -19.14
C MET A 1 2.29 -7.58 -18.22
N ASP A 2 3.43 -6.96 -18.50
CA ASP A 2 4.55 -6.99 -17.56
C ASP A 2 4.20 -6.20 -16.28
N ALA A 3 4.91 -6.47 -15.18
CA ALA A 3 4.60 -5.89 -13.87
C ALA A 3 4.68 -4.35 -13.86
N SER A 4 5.69 -3.77 -14.53
CA SER A 4 5.87 -2.32 -14.62
C SER A 4 4.71 -1.65 -15.35
N THR A 5 4.29 -2.21 -16.49
CA THR A 5 3.12 -1.77 -17.26
C THR A 5 1.84 -1.91 -16.44
N LYS A 6 1.69 -2.96 -15.64
CA LYS A 6 0.53 -3.14 -14.74
C LYS A 6 0.47 -2.07 -13.66
N ILE A 7 1.60 -1.74 -13.04
CA ILE A 7 1.68 -0.65 -12.06
C ILE A 7 1.40 0.70 -12.75
N ALA A 8 1.93 0.93 -13.94
CA ALA A 8 1.66 2.15 -14.70
C ALA A 8 0.17 2.31 -15.03
N ALA A 9 -0.50 1.23 -15.45
CA ALA A 9 -1.94 1.21 -15.67
C ALA A 9 -2.72 1.49 -14.39
N ALA A 10 -2.34 0.86 -13.27
CA ALA A 10 -2.96 1.09 -11.96
C ALA A 10 -2.81 2.55 -11.50
N ARG A 11 -1.60 3.14 -11.59
CA ARG A 11 -1.37 4.56 -11.25
C ARG A 11 -2.17 5.50 -12.18
N THR A 12 -2.25 5.19 -13.47
CA THR A 12 -3.06 5.96 -14.42
C THR A 12 -4.54 5.93 -14.03
N ARG A 13 -5.07 4.76 -13.68
CA ARG A 13 -6.46 4.61 -13.24
C ARG A 13 -6.72 5.34 -11.92
N LEU A 14 -5.78 5.29 -10.97
CA LEU A 14 -5.86 6.06 -9.73
C LEU A 14 -5.94 7.57 -9.99
N ILE A 15 -5.19 8.11 -10.95
CA ILE A 15 -5.27 9.55 -11.28
C ILE A 15 -6.67 9.94 -11.75
N LEU A 16 -7.33 9.07 -12.52
CA LEU A 16 -8.66 9.33 -13.07
C LEU A 16 -9.76 9.17 -12.03
N ASP A 17 -9.72 8.08 -11.25
CA ASP A 17 -10.83 7.69 -10.36
C ASP A 17 -10.64 8.22 -8.92
N LYS A 18 -9.39 8.28 -8.44
CA LYS A 18 -9.02 8.65 -7.07
C LYS A 18 -7.83 9.62 -7.06
N PRO A 19 -7.99 10.87 -7.56
CA PRO A 19 -6.87 11.76 -7.88
C PRO A 19 -5.87 11.99 -6.75
N PHE A 20 -6.34 12.02 -5.50
CA PHE A 20 -5.47 12.15 -4.32
C PHE A 20 -4.49 10.97 -4.19
N LEU A 21 -4.99 9.73 -4.23
CA LEU A 21 -4.17 8.52 -4.19
C LEU A 21 -3.26 8.41 -5.42
N GLY A 22 -3.78 8.78 -6.60
CA GLY A 22 -2.99 8.87 -7.82
C GLY A 22 -1.78 9.80 -7.68
N ALA A 23 -2.01 11.02 -7.21
CA ALA A 23 -0.96 12.03 -6.99
C ALA A 23 0.09 11.57 -5.97
N LEU A 24 -0.33 10.95 -4.85
CA LEU A 24 0.59 10.39 -3.87
C LEU A 24 1.44 9.27 -4.48
N SER A 25 0.80 8.35 -5.19
CA SER A 25 1.50 7.23 -5.82
C SER A 25 2.58 7.72 -6.78
N LEU A 26 2.31 8.79 -7.55
CA LEU A 26 3.24 9.36 -8.54
C LEU A 26 4.52 9.94 -7.94
N ARG A 27 4.52 10.34 -6.66
CA ARG A 27 5.70 10.90 -5.99
C ARG A 27 6.73 9.86 -5.58
N LEU A 28 6.36 8.59 -5.54
CA LEU A 28 7.24 7.50 -5.16
C LEU A 28 7.93 6.92 -6.41
N PRO A 29 9.27 6.93 -6.49
CA PRO A 29 10.01 6.16 -7.47
C PRO A 29 9.68 4.66 -7.33
N LEU A 30 9.44 4.00 -8.45
CA LEU A 30 9.16 2.56 -8.50
C LEU A 30 10.47 1.79 -8.65
N ILE A 31 10.70 0.83 -7.76
CA ILE A 31 11.92 0.00 -7.76
C ILE A 31 11.49 -1.46 -7.70
N GLU A 32 11.90 -2.25 -8.68
CA GLU A 32 11.73 -3.70 -8.61
C GLU A 32 12.65 -4.25 -7.52
N ALA A 33 12.10 -5.12 -6.66
CA ALA A 33 12.78 -5.68 -5.51
C ALA A 33 12.95 -7.19 -5.64
N GLU A 34 14.07 -7.68 -5.10
CA GLU A 34 14.33 -9.11 -4.98
C GLU A 34 13.34 -9.78 -4.01
N ALA A 35 12.87 -10.96 -4.41
CA ALA A 35 11.84 -11.69 -3.69
C ALA A 35 12.28 -12.19 -2.31
N ASN A 36 13.58 -12.24 -2.01
CA ASN A 36 14.09 -12.70 -0.73
C ASN A 36 13.78 -11.75 0.44
N TRP A 37 13.59 -10.45 0.18
CA TRP A 37 13.28 -9.47 1.23
C TRP A 37 11.98 -8.72 1.00
N CYS A 38 11.51 -8.59 -0.24
CA CYS A 38 10.20 -8.02 -0.56
C CYS A 38 9.29 -9.14 -1.11
N GLN A 39 8.35 -9.61 -0.29
CA GLN A 39 7.40 -10.64 -0.72
C GLN A 39 6.22 -10.07 -1.50
N SER A 40 5.89 -8.78 -1.29
CA SER A 40 4.75 -8.11 -1.93
C SER A 40 5.11 -6.71 -2.43
N THR A 41 4.63 -5.67 -1.75
CA THR A 41 5.05 -4.27 -1.94
C THR A 41 5.54 -3.71 -0.62
N TRP A 42 6.42 -2.72 -0.69
CA TRP A 42 6.98 -2.07 0.48
C TRP A 42 7.33 -0.61 0.19
N SER A 43 7.31 0.24 1.19
CA SER A 43 7.91 1.57 1.11
C SER A 43 8.84 1.85 2.28
N ASN A 44 9.89 2.61 2.01
CA ASN A 44 10.77 3.18 3.03
C ASN A 44 10.49 4.67 3.29
N GLY A 45 9.33 5.18 2.87
CA GLY A 45 8.98 6.60 2.96
C GLY A 45 9.51 7.45 1.80
N LYS A 46 10.32 6.88 0.89
CA LYS A 46 10.94 7.60 -0.24
C LYS A 46 10.66 6.95 -1.58
N SER A 47 10.70 5.62 -1.63
CA SER A 47 10.47 4.81 -2.82
C SER A 47 9.41 3.74 -2.55
N LEU A 48 8.77 3.27 -3.62
CA LEU A 48 7.88 2.12 -3.61
C LEU A 48 8.62 0.95 -4.26
N TYR A 49 8.82 -0.10 -3.47
CA TYR A 49 9.43 -1.35 -3.88
C TYR A 49 8.34 -2.37 -4.18
N TYR A 50 8.53 -3.15 -5.23
CA TYR A 50 7.58 -4.19 -5.60
C TYR A 50 8.27 -5.48 -6.01
N ASN A 51 7.69 -6.60 -5.58
CA ASN A 51 8.03 -7.91 -6.08
C ASN A 51 7.30 -8.16 -7.40
N ARG A 52 8.05 -8.54 -8.45
CA ARG A 52 7.49 -8.78 -9.79
C ARG A 52 6.42 -9.87 -9.80
N ASP A 53 6.67 -11.00 -9.13
CA ASP A 53 5.77 -12.15 -9.15
C ASP A 53 4.49 -11.87 -8.37
N TYR A 54 4.59 -11.13 -7.27
CA TYR A 54 3.43 -10.62 -6.54
C TYR A 54 2.57 -9.70 -7.43
N ILE A 55 3.17 -8.69 -8.07
CA ILE A 55 2.40 -7.81 -8.96
C ILE A 55 1.80 -8.59 -10.14
N ASN A 56 2.50 -9.61 -10.65
CA ASN A 56 1.99 -10.45 -11.73
C ASN A 56 0.77 -11.27 -11.31
N SER A 57 0.67 -11.69 -10.04
CA SER A 57 -0.46 -12.47 -9.54
C SER A 57 -1.73 -11.64 -9.28
N LEU A 58 -1.59 -10.32 -9.10
CA LEU A 58 -2.72 -9.41 -8.90
C LEU A 58 -3.39 -8.98 -10.21
N ASP A 59 -4.67 -8.62 -10.17
CA ASP A 59 -5.28 -7.84 -11.25
C ASP A 59 -4.95 -6.33 -11.12
N VAL A 60 -5.42 -5.51 -12.07
CA VAL A 60 -5.11 -4.07 -12.09
C VAL A 60 -5.74 -3.36 -10.88
N GLU A 61 -6.96 -3.71 -10.48
CA GLU A 61 -7.65 -3.08 -9.35
C GLU A 61 -6.98 -3.42 -8.01
N GLN A 62 -6.56 -4.67 -7.85
CA GLN A 62 -5.74 -5.10 -6.71
C GLN A 62 -4.36 -4.43 -6.71
N THR A 63 -3.78 -4.19 -7.89
CA THR A 63 -2.54 -3.42 -8.01
C THR A 63 -2.75 -1.96 -7.58
N GLN A 64 -3.90 -1.36 -7.87
CA GLN A 64 -4.24 -0.02 -7.37
C GLN A 64 -4.27 0.00 -5.84
N PHE A 65 -4.84 -1.04 -5.21
CA PHE A 65 -4.86 -1.17 -3.75
C PHE A 65 -3.45 -1.25 -3.17
N ALA A 66 -2.61 -2.17 -3.67
CA ALA A 66 -1.23 -2.33 -3.18
C ALA A 66 -0.41 -1.05 -3.31
N VAL A 67 -0.51 -0.36 -4.46
CA VAL A 67 0.20 0.91 -4.69
C VAL A 67 -0.32 2.03 -3.78
N SER A 68 -1.64 2.10 -3.58
CA SER A 68 -2.25 3.12 -2.71
C SER A 68 -1.88 2.91 -1.25
N ARG A 69 -1.77 1.66 -0.80
CA ARG A 69 -1.36 1.31 0.57
C ARG A 69 0.01 1.88 0.88
N GLU A 70 1.01 1.56 0.06
CA GLU A 70 2.38 2.07 0.25
C GLU A 70 2.43 3.60 0.20
N ALA A 71 1.65 4.22 -0.69
CA ALA A 71 1.55 5.67 -0.76
C ALA A 71 0.94 6.30 0.51
N LEU A 72 -0.05 5.64 1.12
CA LEU A 72 -0.67 6.09 2.37
C LEU A 72 0.24 5.89 3.58
N HIS A 73 1.02 4.82 3.67
CA HIS A 73 2.04 4.71 4.74
C HIS A 73 3.00 5.91 4.74
N CYS A 74 3.39 6.38 3.55
CA CYS A 74 4.18 7.60 3.39
C CYS A 74 3.41 8.86 3.80
N ALA A 75 2.21 9.05 3.24
CA ALA A 75 1.42 10.27 3.47
C ALA A 75 1.00 10.43 4.94
N LEU A 76 0.73 9.32 5.62
CA LEU A 76 0.36 9.28 7.03
C LEU A 76 1.57 9.26 7.97
N LEU A 77 2.80 9.35 7.44
CA LEU A 77 4.04 9.41 8.22
C LEU A 77 4.21 8.23 9.19
N HIS A 78 3.72 7.04 8.84
CA HIS A 78 3.79 5.85 9.71
C HIS A 78 5.24 5.48 10.09
N PHE A 79 6.20 5.81 9.22
CA PHE A 79 7.64 5.64 9.48
C PHE A 79 8.16 6.48 10.66
N TYR A 80 7.51 7.61 10.96
CA TYR A 80 7.94 8.56 11.99
C TYR A 80 7.09 8.54 13.25
N ARG A 81 5.95 7.82 13.23
CA ARG A 81 4.95 7.82 14.31
C ARG A 81 5.06 6.64 15.28
N ARG A 82 6.01 5.72 15.06
CA ARG A 82 6.21 4.54 15.91
C ARG A 82 6.47 4.88 17.38
N GLY A 83 7.31 5.87 17.64
CA GLY A 83 7.81 6.17 18.99
C GLY A 83 8.51 4.95 19.61
N ASN A 84 8.15 4.63 20.86
CA ASN A 84 8.71 3.50 21.61
C ASN A 84 7.93 2.18 21.43
N ARG A 85 6.93 2.14 20.54
CA ARG A 85 6.14 0.92 20.29
C ARG A 85 7.01 -0.18 19.67
N GLU A 86 6.68 -1.42 20.00
CA GLU A 86 7.30 -2.60 19.38
C GLU A 86 7.08 -2.55 17.87
N GLN A 87 8.14 -2.81 17.09
CA GLN A 87 8.15 -2.54 15.66
C GLN A 87 7.14 -3.38 14.89
N LYS A 88 7.06 -4.68 15.17
CA LYS A 88 6.17 -5.59 14.44
C LYS A 88 4.70 -5.25 14.72
N LEU A 89 4.34 -4.99 15.97
CA LEU A 89 2.99 -4.57 16.34
C LEU A 89 2.62 -3.23 15.70
N TRP A 90 3.54 -2.27 15.67
CA TRP A 90 3.31 -0.99 15.02
C TRP A 90 3.05 -1.13 13.51
N LEU A 91 3.82 -1.97 12.82
CA LEU A 91 3.61 -2.23 11.40
C LEU A 91 2.24 -2.85 11.15
N ASN A 92 1.83 -3.83 11.96
CA ASN A 92 0.50 -4.45 11.86
C ASN A 92 -0.63 -3.42 12.07
N ALA A 93 -0.52 -2.57 13.10
CA ALA A 93 -1.49 -1.52 13.37
C ALA A 93 -1.60 -0.53 12.20
N CYS A 94 -0.46 -0.14 11.61
CA CYS A 94 -0.44 0.69 10.41
C CYS A 94 -1.15 0.03 9.22
N ASP A 95 -0.88 -1.25 8.99
CA ASP A 95 -1.50 -2.00 7.89
C ASP A 95 -3.02 -2.11 8.08
N PHE A 96 -3.49 -2.44 9.29
CA PHE A 96 -4.92 -2.50 9.58
C PHE A 96 -5.63 -1.16 9.34
N ALA A 97 -5.05 -0.05 9.83
CA ALA A 97 -5.61 1.27 9.62
C ALA A 97 -5.66 1.66 8.13
N VAL A 98 -4.57 1.45 7.38
CA VAL A 98 -4.53 1.80 5.94
C VAL A 98 -5.44 0.89 5.12
N ASN A 99 -5.42 -0.42 5.36
CA ASN A 99 -6.22 -1.37 4.60
C ASN A 99 -7.71 -1.12 4.81
N SER A 100 -8.13 -0.82 6.05
CA SER A 100 -9.51 -0.43 6.34
C SER A 100 -9.92 0.81 5.54
N LEU A 101 -9.13 1.89 5.58
CA LEU A 101 -9.41 3.11 4.82
C LEU A 101 -9.54 2.87 3.31
N LEU A 102 -8.65 2.05 2.72
CA LEU A 102 -8.71 1.76 1.28
C LEU A 102 -9.92 0.90 0.90
N ILE A 103 -10.32 -0.04 1.77
CA ILE A 103 -11.52 -0.86 1.58
C ILE A 103 -12.77 0.01 1.69
N GLU A 104 -12.85 0.91 2.67
CA GLU A 104 -13.96 1.87 2.83
C GLU A 104 -14.06 2.82 1.64
N GLU A 105 -12.92 3.21 1.06
CA GLU A 105 -12.84 3.95 -0.21
C GLU A 105 -13.26 3.10 -1.43
N GLY A 106 -13.62 1.82 -1.26
CA GLY A 106 -14.10 0.96 -2.34
C GLY A 106 -13.01 0.44 -3.28
N LEU A 107 -11.73 0.47 -2.86
CA LEU A 107 -10.68 -0.21 -3.62
C LEU A 107 -10.75 -1.72 -3.37
N LYS A 108 -10.49 -2.49 -4.43
CA LYS A 108 -10.44 -3.95 -4.36
C LYS A 108 -9.17 -4.44 -3.66
N ALA A 109 -9.31 -4.98 -2.47
CA ALA A 109 -8.20 -5.51 -1.68
C ALA A 109 -7.43 -6.63 -2.41
N ALA A 110 -6.11 -6.67 -2.19
CA ALA A 110 -5.28 -7.81 -2.59
C ALA A 110 -5.64 -9.05 -1.74
N PRO A 111 -5.50 -10.28 -2.25
CA PRO A 111 -5.97 -11.49 -1.55
C PRO A 111 -5.34 -11.72 -0.16
N ASP A 112 -4.13 -11.22 0.06
CA ASP A 112 -3.36 -11.31 1.30
C ASP A 112 -3.52 -10.11 2.25
N THR A 113 -4.48 -9.22 1.96
CA THR A 113 -4.71 -8.00 2.75
C THR A 113 -5.15 -8.34 4.17
N SER A 114 -4.40 -7.85 5.16
CA SER A 114 -4.77 -7.92 6.57
C SER A 114 -5.88 -6.91 6.86
N TYR A 115 -7.07 -7.41 7.15
CA TYR A 115 -8.24 -6.58 7.45
C TYR A 115 -9.03 -7.21 8.60
N LEU A 116 -9.34 -6.39 9.61
CA LEU A 116 -10.15 -6.74 10.76
C LEU A 116 -11.22 -5.66 10.94
N PRO A 117 -12.51 -5.99 10.78
CA PRO A 117 -13.60 -4.99 10.86
C PRO A 117 -13.66 -4.23 12.18
N GLU A 118 -13.14 -4.80 13.27
CA GLU A 118 -13.07 -4.11 14.57
C GLU A 118 -12.19 -2.85 14.56
N PHE A 119 -11.29 -2.71 13.59
CA PHE A 119 -10.39 -1.56 13.45
C PHE A 119 -10.89 -0.50 12.47
N ASN A 120 -12.12 -0.63 11.97
CA ASN A 120 -12.69 0.34 11.04
C ASN A 120 -12.82 1.73 11.68
N GLY A 121 -12.40 2.74 10.92
CA GLY A 121 -12.34 4.13 11.39
C GLY A 121 -11.25 4.44 12.43
N MET A 122 -10.41 3.47 12.82
CA MET A 122 -9.34 3.68 13.80
C MET A 122 -8.03 4.10 13.13
N THR A 123 -7.27 4.94 13.83
CA THR A 123 -5.88 5.28 13.48
C THR A 123 -4.90 4.21 13.97
N ALA A 124 -3.69 4.19 13.40
CA ALA A 124 -2.66 3.23 13.80
C ALA A 124 -2.26 3.33 15.29
N GLU A 125 -2.49 4.45 15.97
CA GLU A 125 -2.22 4.63 17.40
C GLU A 125 -3.34 4.14 18.31
N GLU A 126 -4.55 3.98 17.77
CA GLU A 126 -5.72 3.48 18.50
C GLU A 126 -5.79 1.95 18.47
N ILE A 127 -5.05 1.31 17.56
CA ILE A 127 -4.88 -0.15 17.40
C ILE A 127 -3.67 -0.62 18.21
#